data_AF-A0A0L0BIW9-F1
#
_entry.id   AF-A0A0L0BIW9-F1
#
_cell.length_a   1.000
_cell.length_b   1.000
_cell.length_c   1.000
_cell.angle_alpha   90.00
_cell.angle_beta   90.00
_cell.angle_gamma   90.00
#
_symmetry.space_group_name_H-M   'P 1'
#
loop_
_entity.id
_entity.type
_entity.pdbx_description
1 polymer ?
#
loop_
_entity_poly.entity_id
_entity_poly.type
_entity_poly.pdbx_seq_one_letter_code
_entity_poly.pdbx_strand_id
1 'polypeptide(L)'
;MAAPRKSAQQVAAREKARAKAQELTERHEKLIDLAAGFFEQQENAEQIRAEAQERADAILAKAEEDAASALAEAGAKVRAMLDTGESRAAVAARLGLSGAEVKRVLDGVGTTISASTGKGTEDRAATITESATEVADQVAAETAAA
;
A
#
# COMPACT_ATOMS: atom_id res chain seq x y z
N MET A 1 61.23 20.12 -52.63
CA MET A 1 60.48 20.60 -51.45
C MET A 1 59.22 19.76 -51.27
N ALA A 2 59.26 18.64 -50.53
CA ALA A 2 58.08 17.80 -50.32
C ALA A 2 58.15 17.05 -48.99
N ALA A 3 57.37 17.49 -47.98
CA ALA A 3 56.88 16.65 -46.88
C ALA A 3 55.80 17.33 -45.98
N PRO A 4 54.66 17.84 -46.49
CA PRO A 4 53.56 18.31 -45.63
C PRO A 4 52.55 17.21 -45.19
N ARG A 5 52.67 15.98 -45.70
CA ARG A 5 51.64 14.93 -45.50
C ARG A 5 51.70 14.24 -44.12
N LYS A 6 52.89 14.10 -43.51
CA LYS A 6 53.05 13.41 -42.22
C LYS A 6 52.51 14.21 -41.03
N SER A 7 52.60 15.55 -41.06
CA SER A 7 52.07 16.42 -40.01
C SER A 7 50.54 16.48 -40.04
N ALA A 8 49.92 16.59 -41.22
CA ALA A 8 48.46 16.57 -41.37
C ALA A 8 47.85 15.25 -40.85
N GLN A 9 48.50 14.13 -41.12
CA GLN A 9 48.03 12.82 -40.65
C GLN A 9 48.19 12.64 -39.12
N GLN A 10 49.23 13.22 -38.52
CA GLN A 10 49.44 13.21 -37.07
C GLN A 10 48.44 14.11 -36.34
N VAL A 11 48.08 15.27 -36.91
CA VAL A 11 47.06 16.17 -36.36
C VAL A 11 45.68 15.51 -36.41
N ALA A 12 45.30 14.92 -37.56
CA ALA A 12 44.02 14.19 -37.68
C ALA A 12 43.90 12.99 -36.72
N ALA A 13 45.00 12.29 -36.45
CA ALA A 13 45.01 11.19 -35.47
C ALA A 13 44.82 11.71 -34.03
N ARG A 14 45.41 12.85 -33.68
CA ARG A 14 45.22 13.49 -32.37
C ARG A 14 43.81 14.03 -32.18
N GLU A 15 43.23 14.64 -33.21
CA GLU A 15 41.84 15.11 -33.18
C GLU A 15 40.85 13.95 -33.02
N LYS A 16 41.03 12.86 -33.76
CA LYS A 16 40.20 11.66 -33.63
C LYS A 16 40.32 11.00 -32.25
N ALA A 17 41.52 11.01 -31.65
CA ALA A 17 41.72 10.51 -30.29
C ALA A 17 41.03 11.40 -29.25
N ARG A 18 41.08 12.73 -29.42
CA ARG A 18 40.37 13.69 -28.55
C ARG A 18 38.86 13.56 -28.66
N ALA A 19 38.32 13.46 -29.88
CA ALA A 19 36.89 13.28 -30.10
C ALA A 19 36.37 11.98 -29.45
N LYS A 20 37.11 10.87 -29.58
CA LYS A 20 36.75 9.62 -28.90
C LYS A 20 36.86 9.71 -27.37
N ALA A 21 37.85 10.44 -26.85
CA ALA A 21 37.96 10.65 -25.42
C ALA A 21 36.77 11.48 -24.89
N GLN A 22 36.38 12.53 -25.62
CA GLN A 22 35.20 13.34 -25.29
C GLN A 22 33.91 12.52 -25.34
N GLU A 23 33.70 11.72 -26.38
CA GLU A 23 32.51 10.85 -26.50
C GLU A 23 32.41 9.84 -25.34
N LEU A 24 33.54 9.25 -24.92
CA LEU A 24 33.56 8.37 -23.77
C LEU A 24 33.25 9.11 -22.47
N THR A 25 33.82 10.31 -22.27
CA THR A 25 33.52 11.14 -21.10
C THR A 25 32.06 11.53 -21.04
N GLU A 26 31.47 12.02 -22.13
CA GLU A 26 30.04 12.37 -22.20
C GLU A 26 29.13 11.18 -21.91
N ARG A 27 29.49 9.99 -22.40
CA ARG A 27 28.76 8.76 -22.09
C ARG A 27 28.87 8.41 -20.61
N HIS A 28 30.06 8.57 -20.01
CA HIS A 28 30.25 8.32 -18.59
C HIS A 28 29.48 9.30 -17.72
N GLU A 29 29.48 10.60 -18.05
CA GLU A 29 28.68 11.62 -17.36
C GLU A 29 27.18 11.26 -17.39
N LYS A 30 26.65 10.90 -18.58
CA LYS A 30 25.26 10.43 -18.70
C LYS A 30 24.95 9.20 -17.86
N LEU A 31 25.89 8.25 -17.75
CA LEU A 31 25.71 7.07 -16.91
C LEU A 31 25.73 7.41 -15.42
N ILE A 32 26.53 8.40 -15.01
CA ILE A 32 26.57 8.89 -13.63
C ILE A 32 25.23 9.55 -13.28
N ASP A 33 24.70 10.40 -14.16
CA ASP A 33 23.41 11.07 -13.94
C ASP A 33 22.25 10.06 -13.86
N LEU A 34 22.23 9.06 -14.75
CA LEU A 34 21.22 8.00 -14.72
C LEU A 34 21.34 7.13 -13.47
N ALA A 35 22.57 6.85 -13.01
CA ALA A 35 22.79 6.09 -11.78
C ALA A 35 22.33 6.88 -10.55
N ALA A 36 22.61 8.19 -10.49
CA ALA A 36 22.10 9.06 -9.43
C ALA A 36 20.57 9.03 -9.39
N GLY A 37 19.92 9.21 -10.54
CA GLY A 37 18.46 9.12 -10.65
C GLY A 37 17.92 7.74 -10.24
N PHE A 38 18.61 6.65 -10.57
CA PHE A 38 18.20 5.31 -10.14
C PHE A 38 18.20 5.15 -8.61
N PHE A 39 19.28 5.59 -7.94
CA PHE A 39 19.38 5.47 -6.48
C PHE A 39 18.37 6.36 -5.77
N GLU A 40 18.16 7.59 -6.23
CA GLU A 40 17.12 8.46 -5.69
C GLU A 40 15.73 7.83 -5.83
N GLN A 41 15.42 7.24 -6.99
CA GLN A 41 14.12 6.57 -7.19
C GLN A 41 13.98 5.30 -6.34
N GLN A 42 15.07 4.55 -6.15
CA GLN A 42 15.07 3.39 -5.28
C GLN A 42 14.82 3.79 -3.82
N GLU A 43 15.51 4.81 -3.32
CA GLU A 43 15.33 5.33 -1.96
C GLU A 43 13.90 5.87 -1.76
N ASN A 44 13.38 6.63 -2.72
CA ASN A 44 11.98 7.10 -2.68
C ASN A 44 10.98 5.94 -2.63
N ALA A 45 11.21 4.88 -3.41
CA ALA A 45 10.34 3.71 -3.40
C ALA A 45 10.39 2.96 -2.06
N GLU A 46 11.56 2.86 -1.44
CA GLU A 46 11.73 2.27 -0.11
C GLU A 46 11.05 3.12 0.97
N GLN A 47 11.18 4.44 0.89
CA GLN A 47 10.52 5.37 1.81
C GLN A 47 8.99 5.28 1.72
N ILE A 48 8.43 5.26 0.50
CA ILE A 48 6.98 5.11 0.30
C ILE A 48 6.48 3.80 0.92
N ARG A 49 7.23 2.70 0.76
CA ARG A 49 6.87 1.40 1.35
C ARG A 49 6.94 1.45 2.88
N ALA A 50 7.99 2.04 3.44
CA ALA A 50 8.14 2.18 4.88
C ALA A 50 7.00 3.01 5.49
N GLU A 51 6.68 4.16 4.89
CA GLU A 51 5.57 4.99 5.35
C GLU A 51 4.21 4.29 5.21
N ALA A 52 3.99 3.56 4.12
CA ALA A 52 2.76 2.80 3.93
C ALA A 52 2.60 1.71 5.00
N GLN A 53 3.68 1.03 5.35
CA GLN A 53 3.68 0.01 6.38
C GLN A 53 3.44 0.62 7.77
N GLU A 54 4.11 1.71 8.11
CA GLU A 54 3.89 2.43 9.37
C GLU A 54 2.43 2.86 9.54
N ARG A 55 1.82 3.40 8.46
CA ARG A 55 0.41 3.78 8.48
C ARG A 55 -0.52 2.58 8.63
N ALA A 56 -0.21 1.45 7.98
CA ALA A 56 -0.98 0.23 8.13
C ALA A 56 -0.92 -0.29 9.57
N ASP A 57 0.27 -0.34 10.17
CA ASP A 57 0.47 -0.77 11.55
C ASP A 57 -0.25 0.16 12.54
N ALA A 58 -0.21 1.47 12.31
CA ALA A 58 -0.94 2.44 13.12
C ALA A 58 -2.47 2.25 13.04
N ILE A 59 -3.00 1.96 11.85
CA ILE A 59 -4.43 1.67 11.67
C ILE A 59 -4.81 0.38 12.39
N LEU A 60 -3.99 -0.67 12.26
CA LEU A 60 -4.24 -1.95 12.93
C LEU A 60 -4.21 -1.80 14.45
N ALA A 61 -3.19 -1.13 15.00
CA ALA A 61 -3.08 -0.89 16.44
C ALA A 61 -4.29 -0.12 16.97
N LYS A 62 -4.73 0.94 16.25
CA LYS A 62 -5.93 1.69 16.63
C LYS A 62 -7.19 0.83 16.56
N ALA A 63 -7.34 0.02 15.51
CA ALA A 63 -8.47 -0.88 15.38
C ALA A 63 -8.52 -1.93 16.50
N GLU A 64 -7.36 -2.43 16.94
CA GLU A 64 -7.27 -3.34 18.08
C GLU A 64 -7.66 -2.66 19.40
N GLU A 65 -7.20 -1.43 19.63
CA GLU A 65 -7.60 -0.63 20.80
C GLU A 65 -9.11 -0.34 20.81
N ASP A 66 -9.66 0.11 19.68
CA ASP A 66 -11.09 0.39 19.51
C ASP A 66 -11.91 -0.90 19.73
N ALA A 67 -11.45 -2.04 19.20
CA ALA A 67 -12.10 -3.33 19.41
C ALA A 67 -12.06 -3.77 20.88
N ALA A 68 -10.90 -3.61 21.55
CA ALA A 68 -10.76 -3.94 22.97
C ALA A 68 -11.68 -3.07 23.84
N SER A 69 -11.77 -1.77 23.53
CA SER A 69 -12.69 -0.84 24.20
C SER A 69 -14.16 -1.26 24.01
N ALA A 70 -14.56 -1.56 22.76
CA ALA A 70 -15.92 -2.01 22.46
C ALA A 70 -16.27 -3.32 23.18
N LEU A 71 -15.31 -4.25 23.30
CA LEU A 71 -15.51 -5.49 24.06
C LEU A 71 -15.65 -5.24 25.56
N ALA A 72 -14.86 -4.33 26.13
CA ALA A 72 -14.99 -3.93 27.52
C ALA A 72 -16.36 -3.29 27.81
N GLU A 73 -16.83 -2.41 26.92
CA GLU A 73 -18.17 -1.81 27.01
C GLU A 73 -19.29 -2.85 26.90
N ALA A 74 -19.15 -3.82 25.98
CA ALA A 74 -20.10 -4.92 25.86
C ALA A 74 -20.15 -5.75 27.17
N GLY A 75 -18.99 -6.06 27.75
CA GLY A 75 -18.87 -6.70 29.06
C GLY A 75 -19.57 -5.92 30.16
N ALA A 76 -19.37 -4.59 30.21
CA ALA A 76 -20.02 -3.72 31.18
C ALA A 76 -21.55 -3.72 31.05
N LYS A 77 -22.08 -3.71 29.81
CA LYS A 77 -23.53 -3.81 29.55
C LYS A 77 -24.08 -5.16 30.01
N VAL A 78 -23.39 -6.26 29.75
CA VAL A 78 -23.80 -7.59 30.23
C VAL A 78 -23.77 -7.66 31.77
N ARG A 79 -22.78 -7.06 32.43
CA ARG A 79 -22.77 -6.94 33.91
C ARG A 79 -23.98 -6.15 34.41
N ALA A 80 -24.26 -4.99 33.81
CA ALA A 80 -25.42 -4.19 34.17
C ALA A 80 -26.75 -4.98 34.01
N MET A 81 -26.87 -5.82 32.98
CA MET A 81 -28.03 -6.71 32.81
C MET A 81 -28.13 -7.81 33.88
N LEU A 82 -27.00 -8.28 34.42
CA LEU A 82 -27.02 -9.23 35.55
C LEU A 82 -27.35 -8.52 36.87
N ASP A 83 -26.90 -7.27 37.02
CA ASP A 83 -27.14 -6.46 38.21
C ASP A 83 -28.62 -6.06 38.37
N THR A 84 -29.43 -6.13 37.30
CA THR A 84 -30.89 -5.98 37.41
C THR A 84 -31.58 -7.18 38.09
N GLY A 85 -30.83 -8.24 38.41
CA GLY A 85 -31.33 -9.46 39.03
C GLY A 85 -31.75 -10.55 38.04
N GLU A 86 -31.50 -10.35 36.73
CA GLU A 86 -31.74 -11.39 35.73
C GLU A 86 -30.71 -12.53 35.83
N SER A 87 -31.18 -13.77 35.65
CA SER A 87 -30.28 -14.91 35.61
C SER A 87 -29.40 -14.87 34.36
N ARG A 88 -28.18 -15.40 34.47
CA ARG A 88 -27.26 -15.48 33.33
C ARG A 88 -27.86 -16.23 32.13
N ALA A 89 -28.74 -17.21 32.36
CA ALA A 89 -29.44 -17.92 31.30
C ALA A 89 -30.49 -17.05 30.58
N ALA A 90 -31.18 -16.18 31.30
CA ALA A 90 -32.13 -15.23 30.72
C ALA A 90 -31.42 -14.14 29.89
N VAL A 91 -30.31 -13.60 30.41
CA VAL A 91 -29.47 -12.64 29.67
C VAL A 91 -28.88 -13.28 28.41
N ALA A 92 -28.39 -14.52 28.50
CA ALA A 92 -27.91 -15.30 27.35
C ALA A 92 -29.00 -15.46 26.28
N ALA A 93 -30.20 -15.89 26.67
CA ALA A 93 -31.33 -16.04 25.76
C ALA A 93 -31.75 -14.71 25.11
N ARG A 94 -31.72 -13.59 25.84
CA ARG A 94 -32.06 -12.25 25.30
C ARG A 94 -31.04 -11.73 24.31
N LEU A 95 -29.76 -11.99 24.55
CA LEU A 95 -28.67 -11.56 23.67
C LEU A 95 -28.42 -12.54 22.51
N GLY A 96 -29.14 -13.68 22.47
CA GLY A 96 -28.90 -14.74 21.49
C GLY A 96 -27.54 -15.42 21.67
N LEU A 97 -26.95 -15.33 22.86
CA LEU A 97 -25.65 -15.87 23.19
C LEU A 97 -25.79 -17.19 23.95
N SER A 98 -24.84 -18.08 23.78
CA SER A 98 -24.67 -19.21 24.70
C SER A 98 -24.15 -18.72 26.07
N GLY A 99 -24.40 -19.49 27.13
CA GLY A 99 -23.87 -19.17 28.46
C GLY A 99 -22.33 -19.06 28.50
N ALA A 100 -21.64 -19.77 27.61
CA ALA A 100 -20.19 -19.68 27.45
C ALA A 100 -19.75 -18.38 26.76
N GLU A 101 -20.53 -17.87 25.79
CA GLU A 101 -20.28 -16.58 25.15
C GLU A 101 -20.57 -15.41 26.09
N VAL A 102 -21.62 -15.49 26.91
CA VAL A 102 -21.86 -14.50 27.97
C VAL A 102 -20.66 -14.42 28.91
N LYS A 103 -20.07 -15.57 29.27
CA LYS A 103 -18.83 -15.58 30.06
C LYS A 103 -17.65 -14.94 29.30
N ARG A 104 -17.45 -15.27 28.01
CA ARG A 104 -16.38 -14.65 27.19
C ARG A 104 -16.50 -13.14 27.11
N VAL A 105 -17.70 -12.61 26.86
CA VAL A 105 -17.97 -11.16 26.84
C VAL A 105 -17.66 -10.50 28.19
N LEU A 106 -18.01 -11.17 29.30
CA LEU A 106 -17.68 -10.69 30.65
C LEU A 106 -16.17 -10.70 30.96
N ASP A 107 -15.45 -11.64 30.36
CA ASP A 107 -13.99 -11.78 30.46
C ASP A 107 -13.25 -10.87 29.45
N GLY A 108 -13.97 -10.05 28.67
CA GLY A 108 -13.41 -9.15 27.65
C GLY A 108 -12.90 -9.88 26.39
N VAL A 109 -13.18 -11.17 26.27
CA VAL A 109 -12.84 -11.98 25.11
C VAL A 109 -13.96 -11.86 24.09
N GLY A 110 -13.62 -11.42 22.88
CA GLY A 110 -14.60 -11.25 21.80
C GLY A 110 -15.47 -12.48 21.59
N THR A 111 -16.76 -12.25 21.41
CA THR A 111 -17.65 -13.29 20.92
C THR A 111 -17.48 -13.37 19.42
N THR A 112 -17.13 -14.56 18.93
CA THR A 112 -17.29 -14.92 17.53
C THR A 112 -18.79 -15.00 17.27
N ILE A 113 -19.41 -13.87 16.94
CA ILE A 113 -20.79 -13.86 16.45
C ILE A 113 -20.69 -14.58 15.11
N SER A 114 -21.08 -15.85 15.08
CA SER A 114 -21.17 -16.62 13.85
C SER A 114 -22.28 -15.96 13.04
N ALA A 115 -21.89 -15.03 12.18
CA ALA A 115 -22.78 -14.24 11.35
C ALA A 115 -23.39 -15.13 10.25
N SER A 116 -24.31 -16.01 10.63
CA SER A 116 -25.29 -16.55 9.70
C SER A 116 -26.50 -15.62 9.69
N THR A 117 -26.46 -14.62 8.81
CA THR A 117 -27.58 -13.98 8.08
C THR A 117 -27.17 -12.55 7.70
N GLY A 118 -26.98 -12.29 6.40
CA GLY A 118 -26.76 -10.93 5.90
C GLY A 118 -26.09 -10.83 4.53
N LYS A 119 -26.71 -11.42 3.51
CA LYS A 119 -26.49 -11.21 2.07
C LYS A 119 -26.02 -9.78 1.74
N GLY A 120 -24.83 -9.60 1.17
CA GLY A 120 -24.35 -8.27 0.76
C GLY A 120 -22.93 -8.13 0.19
N THR A 121 -22.20 -9.21 -0.10
CA THR A 121 -20.83 -9.12 -0.64
C THR A 121 -20.71 -9.38 -2.14
N GLU A 122 -21.81 -9.63 -2.84
CA GLU A 122 -21.77 -9.90 -4.30
C GLU A 122 -21.90 -8.63 -5.16
N ASP A 123 -22.37 -7.50 -4.61
CA ASP A 123 -22.66 -6.30 -5.41
C ASP A 123 -21.46 -5.33 -5.55
N ARG A 124 -20.44 -5.45 -4.68
CA ARG A 124 -19.28 -4.53 -4.70
C ARG A 124 -18.19 -4.95 -5.70
N ALA A 125 -18.24 -6.18 -6.20
CA ALA A 125 -17.31 -6.65 -7.24
C ALA A 125 -17.74 -6.21 -8.66
N ALA A 126 -19.04 -5.97 -8.88
CA ALA A 126 -19.55 -5.56 -10.20
C ALA A 126 -19.22 -4.09 -10.52
N THR A 127 -19.33 -3.17 -9.55
CA THR A 127 -19.16 -1.73 -9.79
C THR A 127 -17.71 -1.31 -10.10
N ILE A 128 -16.70 -2.05 -9.64
CA ILE A 128 -15.29 -1.68 -9.88
C ILE A 128 -14.85 -2.07 -11.31
N THR A 129 -15.50 -3.08 -11.90
CA THR A 129 -15.12 -3.56 -13.24
C THR A 129 -15.64 -2.63 -14.34
N GLU A 130 -16.80 -2.00 -14.14
CA GLU A 130 -17.40 -1.08 -15.11
C GLU A 130 -16.60 0.24 -15.21
N SER A 131 -16.17 0.79 -14.06
CA SER A 131 -15.36 2.02 -14.01
C SER A 131 -13.94 1.86 -14.57
N ALA A 132 -13.38 0.65 -14.60
CA ALA A 132 -12.04 0.41 -15.16
C ALA A 132 -12.03 0.38 -16.70
N THR A 133 -13.11 -0.10 -17.31
CA THR A 133 -13.29 -0.08 -18.77
C THR A 133 -13.56 1.32 -19.33
N GLU A 134 -14.31 2.15 -18.60
CA GLU A 134 -14.63 3.52 -19.05
C GLU A 134 -13.40 4.46 -19.03
N VAL A 135 -12.52 4.29 -18.04
CA VAL A 135 -11.26 5.07 -17.96
C VAL A 135 -10.26 4.65 -19.05
N ALA A 136 -10.29 3.40 -19.51
CA ALA A 136 -9.41 2.92 -20.57
C ALA A 136 -9.77 3.50 -21.94
N ASP A 137 -11.06 3.66 -22.25
CA ASP A 137 -11.52 4.27 -23.51
C ASP A 137 -11.28 5.80 -23.54
N GLN A 138 -11.35 6.48 -22.39
CA GLN A 138 -11.15 7.93 -22.32
C GLN A 138 -9.68 8.34 -22.56
N VAL A 139 -8.71 7.53 -22.10
CA VAL A 139 -7.27 7.78 -22.30
C VAL A 139 -6.82 7.44 -23.74
N ALA A 140 -7.51 6.51 -24.41
CA ALA A 140 -7.25 6.17 -25.81
C ALA A 140 -7.76 7.27 -26.77
N ALA A 141 -8.83 7.98 -26.41
CA ALA A 141 -9.35 9.09 -27.22
C ALA A 141 -8.50 10.36 -27.10
N GLU A 142 -7.90 10.61 -25.93
CA GLU A 142 -7.10 11.83 -25.69
C GLU A 142 -5.68 11.74 -26.29
N THR A 143 -5.15 10.53 -26.50
CA THR A 143 -3.81 10.32 -27.09
C THR A 143 -3.78 10.26 -28.61
N ALA A 144 -4.94 10.31 -29.28
CA ALA A 144 -5.04 10.37 -30.75
C ALA A 144 -5.26 11.79 -31.30
N ALA A 145 -5.40 12.81 -30.44
CA ALA A 145 -5.69 14.20 -30.81
C ALA A 145 -4.57 15.21 -30.46
N ALA A 146 -3.40 14.72 -30.02
CA ALA A 146 -2.18 15.51 -29.79
C ALA A 146 -1.08 15.10 -30.77
#